data_AF-A0A7X6VIH4-F1
#
_entry.id   AF-A0A7X6VIH4-F1
#
_cell.length_a   1.000
_cell.length_b   1.000
_cell.length_c   1.000
_cell.angle_alpha   90.00
_cell.angle_beta   90.00
_cell.angle_gamma   90.00
#
_symmetry.space_group_name_H-M   'P 1'
#
loop_
_entity.id
_entity.type
_entity.pdbx_description
1 polymer ?
#
loop_
_entity_poly.entity_id
_entity_poly.type
_entity_poly.pdbx_seq_one_letter_code
_entity_poly.pdbx_strand_id
1 'polypeptide(L)' 'MNAKIVNSNGVIAISTDVIALIAGDAAMRCYGVVGMAVRGTADGIVNLVKRASASKGIKILVDEGGLSIDIHVVVE' A
#
# COMPACT_ATOMS: atom_id res chain seq x y z
N MET A 1 -5.95 8.97 -6.23
CA MET A 1 -7.29 8.33 -6.14
C MET A 1 -7.70 8.41 -4.67
N ASN A 2 -8.99 8.43 -4.30
CA ASN A 2 -9.37 8.65 -2.90
C ASN A 2 -10.44 7.64 -2.46
N ALA A 3 -10.30 7.09 -1.26
CA ALA A 3 -11.38 6.42 -0.57
C ALA A 3 -12.37 7.47 -0.06
N LYS A 4 -13.68 7.26 -0.26
CA LYS A 4 -14.72 8.20 0.15
C LYS A 4 -15.78 7.50 0.99
N ILE A 5 -16.18 8.16 2.07
CA ILE A 5 -17.30 7.77 2.91
C ILE A 5 -18.27 8.95 2.93
N VAL A 6 -19.52 8.70 2.56
CA VAL A 6 -20.58 9.72 2.47
C VAL A 6 -21.69 9.34 3.43
N ASN A 7 -22.10 10.25 4.31
CA ASN A 7 -23.24 10.08 5.20
C ASN A 7 -23.97 11.41 5.42
N SER A 8 -24.97 11.42 6.31
CA SER A 8 -25.76 12.62 6.65
C SER A 8 -24.95 13.77 7.24
N ASN A 9 -23.76 13.50 7.76
CA ASN A 9 -22.91 14.48 8.43
C ASN A 9 -21.82 15.04 7.50
N GLY A 10 -21.72 14.54 6.25
CA GLY A 10 -20.81 15.05 5.24
C GLY A 10 -20.04 13.97 4.49
N VAL A 11 -18.90 14.37 3.91
CA VAL A 11 -18.03 13.53 3.09
C VAL A 11 -16.65 13.46 3.71
N ILE A 12 -16.18 12.26 4.01
CA ILE A 12 -14.79 11.99 4.39
C ILE A 12 -14.08 11.44 3.15
N ALA A 13 -12.98 12.07 2.75
CA ALA A 13 -12.13 11.62 1.65
C ALA A 13 -10.71 11.39 2.16
N ILE A 14 -10.17 10.20 1.93
CA ILE A 14 -8.82 9.79 2.32
C ILE A 14 -8.04 9.50 1.05
N SER A 15 -6.86 10.11 0.90
CA SER A 15 -5.97 9.82 -0.22
C SER A 15 -5.49 8.37 -0.15
N THR A 16 -5.47 7.69 -1.31
CA THR A 16 -4.85 6.36 -1.41
C THR A 16 -3.39 6.38 -0.99
N ASP A 17 -2.67 7.49 -1.16
CA ASP A 17 -1.25 7.58 -0.76
C ASP A 17 -1.09 7.53 0.76
N VAL A 18 -2.03 8.11 1.50
CA VAL A 18 -2.05 8.06 2.98
C VAL A 18 -2.34 6.64 3.44
N ILE A 19 -3.31 5.97 2.81
CA ILE A 19 -3.63 4.57 3.10
C ILE A 19 -2.41 3.67 2.83
N ALA A 20 -1.70 3.90 1.71
CA ALA A 20 -0.52 3.13 1.35
C ALA A 20 0.60 3.32 2.36
N LEU A 21 0.82 4.55 2.82
CA LEU A 21 1.83 4.86 3.83
C LEU A 21 1.53 4.13 5.15
N ILE A 22 0.28 4.16 5.61
CA ILE A 22 -0.14 3.48 6.85
C ILE A 22 0.04 1.96 6.73
N ALA A 23 -0.42 1.37 5.61
CA ALA A 23 -0.28 -0.06 5.36
C ALA A 23 1.20 -0.50 5.30
N GLY A 24 2.05 0.32 4.67
CA GLY A 24 3.49 0.05 4.57
C GLY A 24 4.21 0.14 5.92
N ASP A 25 3.88 1.15 6.72
CA ASP A 25 4.42 1.26 8.08
C ASP A 25 4.01 0.05 8.94
N ALA A 26 2.74 -0.34 8.89
CA ALA A 26 2.25 -1.51 9.60
C ALA A 26 2.97 -2.80 9.16
N ALA A 27 3.14 -3.02 7.85
CA ALA A 27 3.83 -4.18 7.31
C ALA A 27 5.31 -4.24 7.72
N MET A 28 6.02 -3.10 7.70
CA MET A 28 7.42 -3.01 8.11
C MET A 28 7.65 -3.31 9.60
N ARG A 29 6.60 -3.27 10.42
CA ARG A 29 6.65 -3.60 11.84
C ARG A 29 6.34 -5.08 12.13
N CYS A 30 5.94 -5.84 11.12
CA CYS A 30 5.73 -7.28 11.26
C CYS A 30 7.08 -8.01 11.34
N TYR A 31 7.14 -9.04 12.19
CA TYR A 31 8.34 -9.87 12.33
C TYR A 31 8.70 -10.54 11.00
N GLY A 32 10.01 -10.59 10.71
CA GLY A 32 10.55 -11.16 9.48
C GLY A 32 10.46 -10.25 8.26
N VAL A 33 9.69 -9.16 8.29
CA VAL A 33 9.62 -8.22 7.14
C VAL A 33 10.87 -7.34 7.11
N VAL A 34 11.72 -7.55 6.10
CA VAL A 34 12.98 -6.81 5.92
C VAL A 34 12.89 -5.70 4.90
N GLY A 35 11.82 -5.66 4.09
CA GLY A 35 11.59 -4.61 3.13
C GLY A 35 10.31 -4.80 2.30
N MET A 36 10.07 -3.85 1.41
CA MET A 36 8.94 -3.86 0.46
C MET A 36 9.47 -4.11 -0.94
N ALA A 37 8.73 -4.89 -1.75
CA ALA A 37 9.08 -5.22 -3.12
C ALA A 37 8.13 -4.55 -4.12
N VAL A 38 8.64 -4.15 -5.29
CA VAL A 38 7.82 -3.57 -6.38
C VAL A 38 7.76 -4.56 -7.52
N ARG A 39 6.56 -4.92 -8.00
CA ARG A 39 6.42 -5.63 -9.28
C ARG A 39 6.64 -4.64 -10.42
N GLY A 40 7.81 -4.67 -11.05
CA GLY A 40 8.05 -4.10 -12.38
C GLY A 40 7.71 -5.12 -13.46
N THR A 41 7.09 -4.68 -14.56
CA THR A 41 6.67 -5.50 -15.71
C THR A 41 7.83 -5.94 -16.63
N ALA A 42 9.04 -6.11 -16.11
CA ALA A 42 10.16 -6.65 -16.90
C ALA A 42 11.00 -7.59 -16.03
N ASP A 43 10.89 -8.88 -16.35
CA ASP A 43 11.90 -9.91 -16.12
C ASP A 43 12.64 -9.91 -14.77
N GLY A 44 12.01 -10.52 -13.75
CA GLY A 44 12.72 -11.31 -12.73
C GLY A 44 13.61 -10.56 -11.72
N ILE A 45 13.83 -9.26 -11.85
CA ILE A 45 14.68 -8.48 -10.96
C ILE A 45 13.82 -7.74 -9.94
N VAL A 46 13.80 -8.25 -8.71
CA VAL A 46 13.23 -7.54 -7.56
C VAL A 46 14.17 -6.40 -7.19
N ASN A 47 13.86 -5.18 -7.62
CA ASN A 47 14.57 -4.00 -7.14
C ASN A 47 14.18 -3.76 -5.68
N LEU A 48 15.11 -4.04 -4.75
CA LEU A 48 14.95 -3.74 -3.33
C LEU A 48 14.77 -2.22 -3.18
N VAL A 49 13.57 -1.80 -2.82
CA VAL A 49 13.25 -0.38 -2.75
C VAL A 49 13.74 0.18 -1.41
N LYS A 50 14.62 1.18 -1.48
CA LYS A 50 15.07 1.95 -0.30
C LYS A 50 13.86 2.47 0.48
N ARG A 51 13.95 2.44 1.83
CA ARG A 51 12.95 2.87 2.83
C ARG A 51 12.07 4.06 2.46
N ALA A 52 12.57 5.02 1.67
CA ALA A 52 11.85 6.20 1.21
C ALA A 52 10.69 5.95 0.23
N SER A 53 10.47 4.71 -0.22
CA SER A 53 9.39 4.37 -1.16
C SER A 53 8.62 3.11 -0.75
N ALA A 54 8.31 2.98 0.54
CA ALA A 54 7.48 1.91 1.10
C ALA A 54 6.11 1.76 0.40
N SER A 55 5.58 2.85 -0.18
CA SER A 55 4.33 2.85 -0.94
C SER A 55 4.42 2.14 -2.29
N LYS A 56 5.61 1.91 -2.86
CA LYS A 56 5.71 1.31 -4.20
C LYS A 56 5.37 -0.19 -4.23
N GLY A 57 5.47 -0.88 -3.09
CA GLY A 57 5.07 -2.28 -2.96
C GLY A 57 3.61 -2.47 -2.58
N ILE A 58 2.82 -1.39 -2.60
CA ILE A 58 1.46 -1.38 -2.09
C ILE A 58 0.54 -0.89 -3.19
N LYS A 59 -0.42 -1.74 -3.58
CA LYS A 59 -1.46 -1.37 -4.53
C LYS A 59 -2.77 -1.23 -3.78
N ILE A 60 -3.45 -0.12 -4.02
CA ILE A 60 -4.76 0.14 -3.43
C ILE A 60 -5.79 0.18 -4.53
N LEU A 61 -6.87 -0.56 -4.30
CA LEU A 61 -8.08 -0.52 -5.10
C LEU A 61 -9.22 -0.04 -4.20
N VAL A 62 -9.96 0.95 -4.68
CA VAL A 62 -11.20 1.40 -4.05
C VAL A 62 -12.31 1.16 -5.08
N ASP A 63 -13.27 0.31 -4.72
CA ASP A 63 -14.42 -0.01 -5.55
C ASP A 63 -15.72 -0.08 -4.71
N GLU A 64 -16.83 -0.46 -5.34
CA GLU A 64 -18.13 -0.59 -4.68
C GLU A 64 -18.14 -1.69 -3.59
N GLY A 65 -17.24 -2.66 -3.66
CA GLY A 65 -17.05 -3.73 -2.70
C GLY A 65 -16.15 -3.35 -1.51
N GLY A 66 -15.52 -2.18 -1.54
CA GLY A 66 -14.76 -1.61 -0.43
C GLY A 66 -13.31 -1.26 -0.78
N LEU A 67 -12.41 -1.53 0.17
CA LEU A 67 -10.98 -1.20 0.07
C LEU A 67 -10.17 -2.49 -0.02
N SER A 68 -9.48 -2.71 -1.15
CA SER A 68 -8.50 -3.79 -1.29
C SER A 68 -7.09 -3.22 -1.22
N ILE A 69 -6.21 -3.88 -0.45
CA ILE A 69 -4.81 -3.49 -0.25
C ILE A 69 -3.93 -4.71 -0.56
N ASP A 70 -3.22 -4.66 -1.68
CA ASP A 70 -2.20 -5.66 -2.01
C ASP A 70 -0.85 -5.18 -1.49
N ILE A 71 -0.18 -6.00 -0.68
CA ILE A 71 1.11 -5.67 -0.07
C ILE A 71 2.15 -6.70 -0.50
N HIS A 72 3.23 -6.22 -1.12
CA HIS A 72 4.37 -7.04 -1.51
C HIS A 72 5.55 -6.80 -0.56
N VAL A 73 5.87 -7.81 0.24
CA VAL A 73 6.93 -7.78 1.25
C VAL A 73 8.08 -8.71 0.88
N VAL A 74 9.27 -8.39 1.40
CA VAL A 74 10.44 -9.29 1.44
C VAL A 74 10.59 -9.75 2.88
N VAL A 75 10.74 -11.06 3.07
CA VAL A 75 10.86 -11.70 4.38
C VAL A 75 12.24 -12.34 4.51
N GLU A 76 12.81 -12.33 5.72
CA GLU A 76 14.02 -13.09 6.08
C GLU A 76 13.78 -14.60 6.15
#